data_AF-K2QKN4-F1
#
_entry.id   AF-K2QKN4-F1
#
_cell.length_a   1.000
_cell.length_b   1.000
_cell.length_c   1.000
_cell.angle_alpha   90.00
_cell.angle_beta   90.00
_cell.angle_gamma   90.00
#
_symmetry.space_group_name_H-M   'P 1'
#
loop_
_entity.id
_entity.type
_entity.pdbx_description
1 polymer ?
#
loop_
_entity_poly.entity_id
_entity_poly.type
_entity_poly.pdbx_seq_one_letter_code
_entity_poly.pdbx_strand_id
1 'polypeptide(L)'
;MEGNAACVRALLRHKADVNGVDVRGATPLHACAEHGNSHGHAAVVRILIEHGADMDARDDDGATPLQAAAANGNDKVLDALATLGADVNAA
;
A
#
# COMPACT_ATOMS: atom_id res chain seq x y z
N MET A 1 5.64 2.11 -13.04
CA MET A 1 6.77 1.36 -12.42
C MET A 1 6.26 -0.04 -12.11
N GLU A 2 7.08 -1.08 -12.26
CA GLU A 2 6.72 -2.41 -11.76
C GLU A 2 7.06 -2.47 -10.27
N GLY A 3 6.12 -2.91 -9.43
CA GLY A 3 6.37 -3.08 -7.99
C GLY A 3 7.51 -4.08 -7.77
N ASN A 4 8.67 -3.60 -7.31
CA ASN A 4 9.84 -4.45 -7.09
C ASN A 4 9.81 -5.04 -5.67
N ALA A 5 9.10 -6.15 -5.53
CA ALA A 5 8.99 -6.91 -4.28
C ALA A 5 10.35 -7.32 -3.68
N ALA A 6 11.38 -7.55 -4.50
CA ALA A 6 12.71 -7.91 -3.99
C ALA A 6 13.39 -6.72 -3.30
N CYS A 7 13.32 -5.52 -3.89
CA CYS A 7 13.82 -4.29 -3.28
C CYS A 7 13.08 -3.97 -1.97
N VAL A 8 11.75 -4.11 -1.94
CA VAL A 8 10.96 -3.85 -0.72
C VAL A 8 11.37 -4.80 0.40
N ARG A 9 11.52 -6.11 0.13
CA ARG A 9 12.01 -7.07 1.14
C ARG A 9 13.42 -6.73 1.63
N ALA A 10 14.30 -6.28 0.75
CA ALA A 10 15.65 -5.87 1.14
C ALA A 10 15.60 -4.67 2.09
N LEU A 11 14.80 -3.64 1.78
CA LEU A 11 14.62 -2.47 2.65
C LEU A 11 14.06 -2.84 4.02
N LEU A 12 13.02 -3.68 4.07
CA LEU A 12 12.41 -4.13 5.32
C LEU A 12 13.39 -4.98 6.17
N ARG A 13 14.25 -5.78 5.54
CA ARG A 13 15.34 -6.50 6.22
C ARG A 13 16.35 -5.57 6.88
N HIS A 14 16.53 -4.37 6.34
CA HIS A 14 17.41 -3.33 6.89
C HIS A 14 16.68 -2.41 7.88
N LYS A 15 15.53 -2.83 8.43
CA LYS A 15 14.71 -2.06 9.38
C LYS A 15 14.19 -0.75 8.81
N ALA A 16 13.95 -0.68 7.50
CA ALA A 16 13.17 0.41 6.94
C ALA A 16 11.79 0.46 7.60
N ASP A 17 11.30 1.68 7.84
CA ASP A 17 9.96 1.88 8.38
C ASP A 17 8.92 1.49 7.32
N VAL A 18 8.12 0.47 7.62
CA VAL A 18 7.06 -0.04 6.74
C VAL A 18 5.92 0.97 6.58
N ASN A 19 5.75 1.86 7.55
CA ASN A 19 4.74 2.93 7.58
C ASN A 19 5.37 4.31 7.34
N GLY A 20 6.62 4.37 6.87
CA GLY A 20 7.27 5.63 6.57
C GLY A 20 6.47 6.44 5.57
N VAL A 21 6.14 7.68 5.92
CA VAL A 21 5.34 8.58 5.09
C VAL A 21 6.23 9.48 4.23
N ASP A 22 5.73 9.85 3.06
CA ASP A 22 6.34 10.90 2.24
C ASP A 22 5.84 12.30 2.66
N VAL A 23 6.10 13.31 1.83
CA VAL A 23 5.72 14.71 2.08
C VAL A 23 4.21 14.98 1.99
N ARG A 24 3.41 13.99 1.58
CA ARG A 24 1.95 14.04 1.49
C ARG A 24 1.28 13.15 2.54
N GLY A 25 2.04 12.63 3.50
CA GLY A 25 1.53 11.63 4.45
C GLY A 25 1.33 10.25 3.83
N ALA A 26 1.73 10.03 2.58
CA ALA A 26 1.46 8.79 1.87
C ALA A 26 2.43 7.68 2.33
N THR A 27 1.86 6.57 2.80
CA THR A 27 2.62 5.36 3.17
C THR A 27 3.02 4.54 1.93
N PRO A 28 3.90 3.53 2.05
CA PRO A 28 4.21 2.65 0.93
C PRO A 28 2.99 1.91 0.37
N LEU A 29 1.93 1.72 1.17
CA LEU A 29 0.65 1.18 0.71
C LEU A 29 -0.10 2.19 -0.17
N HIS A 30 -0.12 3.48 0.18
CA HIS A 30 -0.66 4.54 -0.69
C HIS A 30 0.06 4.59 -2.03
N ALA A 31 1.40 4.54 -2.02
CA ALA A 31 2.18 4.52 -3.26
C ALA A 31 1.83 3.32 -4.16
N CYS A 32 1.57 2.14 -3.58
CA CYS A 32 1.09 0.97 -4.32
C CYS A 32 -0.32 1.19 -4.88
N ALA A 33 -1.18 1.88 -4.14
CA ALA A 33 -2.56 2.17 -4.51
C ALA A 33 -2.70 3.29 -5.56
N GLU A 34 -1.81 4.28 -5.58
CA GLU A 34 -1.80 5.39 -6.54
C GLU A 34 -1.14 5.01 -7.88
N HIS A 35 -0.03 4.27 -7.83
CA HIS A 35 0.81 4.01 -9.02
C HIS A 35 0.80 2.54 -9.48
N GLY A 36 -0.18 1.79 -8.99
CA GLY A 36 -0.22 0.34 -9.03
C GLY A 36 -0.52 -0.30 -10.39
N ASN A 37 0.47 -0.53 -11.24
CA ASN A 37 0.29 -1.50 -12.35
C ASN A 37 -0.04 -2.89 -11.77
N SER A 38 -1.03 -3.56 -12.37
CA SER A 38 -1.86 -4.62 -11.77
C SER A 38 -1.13 -5.87 -11.26
N HIS A 39 0.09 -6.17 -11.69
CA HIS A 39 0.76 -7.45 -11.38
C HIS A 39 1.88 -7.34 -10.34
N GLY A 40 2.71 -6.29 -10.38
CA GLY A 40 3.85 -6.14 -9.47
C GLY A 40 3.47 -5.66 -8.07
N HIS A 41 2.47 -4.79 -7.98
CA HIS A 41 2.13 -4.13 -6.71
C HIS A 41 1.33 -5.00 -5.75
N ALA A 42 0.54 -5.96 -6.25
CA ALA A 42 -0.19 -6.90 -5.37
C ALA A 42 0.77 -7.75 -4.51
N ALA A 43 1.93 -8.14 -5.05
CA ALA A 43 2.96 -8.83 -4.29
C ALA A 43 3.61 -7.92 -3.25
N VAL A 44 3.84 -6.65 -3.58
CA VAL A 44 4.38 -5.65 -2.67
C VAL A 44 3.43 -5.38 -1.50
N VAL A 45 2.13 -5.20 -1.78
CA VAL A 45 1.09 -4.99 -0.75
C VAL A 45 1.07 -6.12 0.27
N ARG A 46 1.13 -7.39 -0.18
CA ARG A 46 1.20 -8.55 0.71
C ARG A 46 2.44 -8.50 1.62
N ILE A 47 3.60 -8.16 1.06
CA ILE A 47 4.85 -8.06 1.83
C ILE A 47 4.76 -6.96 2.88
N LEU A 48 4.26 -5.79 2.51
CA LEU A 48 4.12 -4.67 3.43
C LEU A 48 3.20 -5.07 4.60
N ILE A 49 2.06 -5.69 4.32
CA ILE A 49 1.10 -6.13 5.34
C ILE A 49 1.68 -7.24 6.22
N GLU A 50 2.38 -8.23 5.65
CA GLU A 50 3.10 -9.27 6.42
C GLU A 50 4.14 -8.68 7.39
N HIS A 51 4.68 -7.51 7.05
CA HIS A 51 5.64 -6.78 7.87
C HIS A 51 5.01 -5.72 8.78
N GLY A 52 3.68 -5.70 8.91
CA GLY A 52 2.96 -4.82 9.84
C GLY A 52 2.62 -3.44 9.29
N ALA A 53 2.48 -3.30 7.97
CA ALA A 53 1.96 -2.07 7.38
C ALA A 53 0.55 -1.76 7.89
N ASP A 54 0.31 -0.50 8.20
CA ASP A 54 -1.01 0.01 8.58
C ASP A 54 -1.85 0.21 7.32
N MET A 55 -2.84 -0.66 7.16
CA MET A 55 -3.75 -0.70 6.03
C MET A 55 -4.80 0.41 6.06
N ASP A 56 -5.04 1.01 7.23
CA ASP A 56 -6.02 2.08 7.42
C ASP A 56 -5.33 3.43 7.71
N ALA A 57 -4.01 3.51 7.46
CA ALA A 57 -3.25 4.75 7.55
C ALA A 57 -3.93 5.83 6.69
N ARG A 58 -3.96 7.07 7.19
CA ARG A 58 -4.50 8.21 6.44
C ARG A 58 -3.36 9.08 5.92
N ASP A 59 -3.40 9.43 4.64
CA ASP A 59 -2.56 10.47 4.08
C ASP A 59 -3.02 11.88 4.53
N ASP A 60 -2.33 12.93 4.06
CA ASP A 60 -2.65 14.32 4.44
C ASP A 60 -4.03 14.77 3.95
N ASP A 61 -4.57 14.13 2.91
CA ASP A 61 -5.92 14.36 2.38
C ASP A 61 -6.97 13.55 3.16
N GLY A 62 -6.55 12.74 4.15
CA GLY A 62 -7.39 11.87 4.95
C GLY A 62 -7.76 10.56 4.26
N ALA A 63 -7.19 10.27 3.09
CA ALA A 63 -7.50 9.10 2.32
C ALA A 63 -6.77 7.87 2.86
N THR A 64 -7.39 6.70 2.79
CA THR A 64 -6.73 5.41 3.07
C THR A 64 -6.13 4.81 1.79
N PRO A 65 -5.18 3.85 1.89
CA PRO A 65 -4.67 3.15 0.71
C PRO A 65 -5.77 2.50 -0.12
N LEU A 66 -6.84 2.01 0.51
CA LEU A 66 -7.97 1.42 -0.18
C LEU A 66 -8.77 2.48 -0.96
N GLN A 67 -9.03 3.64 -0.36
CA GLN A 67 -9.70 4.76 -1.02
C GLN A 67 -8.86 5.30 -2.19
N ALA A 68 -7.54 5.42 -2.01
CA ALA A 68 -6.62 5.80 -3.08
C ALA A 68 -6.66 4.79 -4.25
N ALA A 69 -6.71 3.49 -3.96
CA ALA A 69 -6.80 2.46 -5.00
C ALA A 69 -8.13 2.54 -5.75
N ALA A 70 -9.24 2.79 -5.05
CA ALA A 70 -10.56 2.97 -5.63
C ALA A 70 -10.62 4.22 -6.53
N ALA A 71 -10.04 5.34 -6.09
CA ALA A 71 -9.99 6.59 -6.87
C ALA A 71 -9.17 6.45 -8.16
N ASN A 72 -8.11 5.64 -8.15
CA ASN A 72 -7.24 5.40 -9.30
C ASN A 72 -7.66 4.22 -10.19
N GLY A 73 -8.70 3.46 -9.82
CA GLY A 73 -9.15 2.29 -10.57
C GLY A 73 -8.19 1.10 -10.51
N ASN A 74 -7.42 0.97 -9.42
CA ASN A 74 -6.43 -0.09 -9.23
C ASN A 74 -7.05 -1.34 -8.59
N ASP A 75 -7.90 -2.03 -9.36
CA ASP A 75 -8.69 -3.20 -8.91
C ASP A 75 -7.86 -4.28 -8.22
N LYS A 76 -6.63 -4.55 -8.68
CA LYS A 76 -5.77 -5.59 -8.09
C LYS A 76 -5.23 -5.24 -6.71
N VAL A 77 -4.93 -3.97 -6.48
CA VAL A 77 -4.48 -3.50 -5.17
C VAL A 77 -5.66 -3.42 -4.22
N LEU A 78 -6.82 -2.97 -4.73
CA LEU A 78 -8.07 -2.98 -4.00
C LEU A 78 -8.47 -4.40 -3.57
N ASP A 79 -8.46 -5.37 -4.49
CA ASP A 79 -8.71 -6.78 -4.20
C ASP A 79 -7.74 -7.32 -3.15
N ALA A 80 -6.44 -6.98 -3.26
CA ALA A 80 -5.43 -7.43 -2.32
C ALA A 80 -5.69 -6.87 -0.91
N LEU A 81 -5.93 -5.56 -0.79
CA LEU A 81 -6.24 -4.91 0.48
C LEU A 81 -7.53 -5.45 1.10
N ALA A 82 -8.60 -5.57 0.31
CA ALA A 82 -9.88 -6.10 0.76
C ALA A 82 -9.78 -7.57 1.20
N THR A 83 -9.04 -8.40 0.46
CA THR A 83 -8.81 -9.81 0.83
C THR A 83 -7.97 -9.95 2.10
N LEU A 84 -7.07 -8.99 2.35
CA LEU A 84 -6.21 -8.98 3.53
C LEU A 84 -6.89 -8.35 4.76
N GLY A 85 -8.14 -7.88 4.62
CA GLY A 85 -8.96 -7.40 5.73
C GLY A 85 -8.84 -5.91 6.02
N ALA A 86 -8.42 -5.09 5.04
CA ALA A 86 -8.52 -3.64 5.16
C ALA A 86 -9.96 -3.24 5.46
N ASP A 87 -10.18 -2.26 6.35
CA ASP A 87 -11.53 -1.81 6.65
C ASP A 87 -12.08 -1.05 5.45
N VAL A 88 -12.97 -1.72 4.71
CA VAL A 88 -13.63 -1.13 3.54
C VAL A 88 -14.52 0.06 3.88
N ASN A 89 -14.85 0.24 5.17
CA ASN A 89 -15.63 1.37 5.67
C ASN A 89 -14.77 2.40 6.40
N ALA A 90 -13.43 2.29 6.38
CA ALA A 90 -12.58 3.34 6.89
C ALA A 90 -12.88 4.62 6.10
N ALA A 91 -13.54 5.57 6.75
CA ALA A 91 -14.00 6.85 6.23
C ALA A 91 -13.29 8.00 6.93
#